data_AF-A0A374BJW4-F1
#
_entry.id   AF-A0A374BJW4-F1
#
_cell.length_a   1.000
_cell.length_b   1.000
_cell.length_c   1.000
_cell.angle_alpha   90.00
_cell.angle_beta   90.00
_cell.angle_gamma   90.00
#
_symmetry.space_group_name_H-M   'P 1'
#
loop_
_entity.id
_entity.type
_entity.pdbx_description
1 polymer ?
#
loop_
_entity_poly.entity_id
_entity_poly.type
_entity_poly.pdbx_seq_one_letter_code
_entity_poly.pdbx_strand_id
1 'polypeptide(L)'
;MGLFSKIKDFLRGPIYRINREVLADYMNNEIQFSVENNLSACGEFYLSPSEGETEEHIIITNNDAPCKCPMGSEKDFTGITIYANRSSYYDPEKDEIYRTVDEFIRFKLNEFPEWFIFRGETSDLDKYMIKK
;
A
#
# COMPACT_ATOMS: atom_id res chain seq x y z
N MET A 1 14.45 0.75 -27.46
CA MET A 1 13.70 0.27 -26.26
C MET A 1 12.59 1.27 -25.85
N GLY A 2 11.70 1.70 -26.77
CA GLY A 2 11.06 3.02 -26.61
C GLY A 2 9.53 3.12 -26.50
N LEU A 3 8.78 2.03 -26.68
CA LEU A 3 7.30 2.08 -26.71
C LEU A 3 6.65 1.09 -25.74
N PHE A 4 7.18 -0.14 -25.66
CA PHE A 4 6.71 -1.14 -24.70
C PHE A 4 7.01 -0.80 -23.23
N SER A 5 8.11 -0.08 -22.91
CA SER A 5 8.36 0.36 -21.53
C SER A 5 7.36 1.45 -21.11
N LYS A 6 7.14 2.46 -21.96
CA LYS A 6 6.17 3.53 -21.72
C LYS A 6 4.73 3.02 -21.56
N ILE A 7 4.34 1.98 -22.31
CA ILE A 7 3.03 1.34 -22.16
C ILE A 7 2.94 0.56 -20.85
N LYS A 8 4.02 -0.14 -20.44
CA LYS A 8 4.06 -0.79 -19.12
C LYS A 8 3.99 0.23 -17.99
N ASP A 9 4.70 1.35 -18.10
CA ASP A 9 4.67 2.42 -17.10
C ASP A 9 3.29 3.10 -17.03
N PHE A 10 2.62 3.27 -18.18
CA PHE A 10 1.25 3.79 -18.25
C PHE A 10 0.21 2.84 -17.64
N LEU A 11 0.39 1.53 -17.76
CA LEU A 11 -0.50 0.50 -17.20
C LEU A 11 -0.28 0.27 -15.69
N ARG A 12 0.75 0.87 -15.08
CA ARG A 12 1.15 0.62 -13.68
C ARG A 12 0.50 1.57 -12.67
N GLY A 13 -0.30 2.54 -13.12
CA GLY A 13 -0.93 3.55 -12.26
C GLY A 13 -0.05 4.80 -12.05
N PRO A 14 -0.63 5.90 -11.53
CA PRO A 14 0.09 7.15 -11.30
C PRO A 14 1.19 6.99 -10.24
N ILE A 15 2.31 7.68 -10.47
CA ILE A 15 3.49 7.67 -9.59
C ILE A 15 3.54 9.00 -8.84
N TYR A 16 3.64 8.91 -7.53
CA TYR A 16 3.73 10.07 -6.64
C TYR A 16 5.03 10.02 -5.84
N ARG A 17 5.61 11.19 -5.56
CA ARG A 17 6.70 11.32 -4.58
C ARG A 17 6.12 11.86 -3.29
N ILE A 18 6.11 11.05 -2.24
CA ILE A 18 5.47 11.36 -0.95
C ILE A 18 6.44 11.16 0.21
N ASN A 19 6.02 11.57 1.41
CA ASN A 19 6.73 11.31 2.66
C ASN A 19 5.86 10.44 3.59
N ARG A 20 6.39 10.14 4.78
CA ARG A 20 5.73 9.27 5.77
C ARG A 20 4.41 9.84 6.29
N GLU A 21 4.31 11.16 6.44
CA GLU A 21 3.09 11.83 6.92
C GLU A 21 1.96 11.68 5.91
N VAL A 22 2.22 11.97 4.63
CA VAL A 22 1.25 11.81 3.54
C VAL A 22 0.80 10.35 3.43
N LEU A 23 1.72 9.41 3.54
CA LEU A 23 1.39 7.99 3.49
C LEU A 23 0.54 7.55 4.69
N ALA A 24 0.87 8.00 5.89
CA ALA A 24 0.11 7.67 7.09
C ALA A 24 -1.32 8.21 6.99
N ASP A 25 -1.49 9.45 6.56
CA ASP A 25 -2.80 10.05 6.31
C ASP A 25 -3.60 9.26 5.27
N TYR A 26 -2.96 8.91 4.14
CA TYR A 26 -3.57 8.09 3.10
C TYR A 26 -4.04 6.73 3.65
N MET A 27 -3.17 5.98 4.31
CA MET A 27 -3.51 4.66 4.85
C MET A 27 -4.63 4.74 5.88
N ASN A 28 -4.63 5.74 6.75
CA ASN A 28 -5.69 5.93 7.73
C ASN A 28 -7.05 6.27 7.07
N ASN A 29 -7.05 7.05 6.00
CA ASN A 29 -8.27 7.33 5.24
C ASN A 29 -8.86 6.07 4.60
N GLU A 30 -8.02 5.24 3.96
CA GLU A 30 -8.45 3.97 3.36
C GLU A 30 -9.00 2.99 4.42
N ILE A 31 -8.33 2.91 5.57
CA ILE A 31 -8.78 2.10 6.71
C ILE A 31 -10.14 2.59 7.22
N GLN A 32 -10.29 3.90 7.42
CA GLN A 32 -11.54 4.48 7.90
C GLN A 32 -12.69 4.21 6.91
N PHE A 33 -12.45 4.44 5.62
CA PHE A 33 -13.43 4.17 4.57
C PHE A 33 -13.87 2.71 4.57
N SER A 34 -12.92 1.79 4.71
CA SER A 34 -13.18 0.35 4.78
C SER A 34 -14.03 -0.03 5.99
N VAL A 35 -13.73 0.51 7.18
CA VAL A 35 -14.50 0.28 8.41
C VAL A 35 -15.92 0.83 8.28
N GLU A 36 -16.08 2.05 7.78
CA GLU A 36 -17.39 2.69 7.60
C GLU A 36 -18.29 1.92 6.62
N ASN A 37 -17.68 1.30 5.60
CA ASN A 37 -18.39 0.58 4.55
C ASN A 37 -18.40 -0.96 4.73
N ASN A 38 -17.87 -1.47 5.85
CA ASN A 38 -17.78 -2.90 6.15
C ASN A 38 -17.08 -3.71 5.04
N LEU A 39 -16.01 -3.17 4.46
CA LEU A 39 -15.23 -3.79 3.38
C LEU A 39 -14.02 -4.55 3.97
N SER A 40 -13.65 -5.69 3.38
CA SER A 40 -12.47 -6.45 3.82
C SER A 40 -11.19 -5.98 3.15
N ALA A 41 -11.27 -5.53 1.90
CA ALA A 41 -10.18 -4.86 1.21
C ALA A 41 -10.16 -3.38 1.60
N CYS A 42 -9.04 -2.91 2.15
CA CYS A 42 -8.86 -1.49 2.50
C CYS A 42 -8.07 -0.75 1.44
N GLY A 43 -6.92 -1.28 1.01
CA GLY A 43 -6.06 -0.60 0.05
C GLY A 43 -4.95 -1.49 -0.48
N GLU A 44 -4.53 -1.22 -1.71
CA GLU A 44 -3.44 -1.92 -2.39
C GLU A 44 -2.57 -0.91 -3.16
N PHE A 45 -1.27 -0.90 -2.88
CA PHE A 45 -0.33 0.03 -3.51
C PHE A 45 1.10 -0.50 -3.46
N TYR A 46 2.01 0.24 -4.09
CA TYR A 46 3.43 -0.08 -4.17
C TYR A 46 4.26 1.08 -3.63
N LEU A 47 5.31 0.75 -2.90
CA LEU A 47 6.30 1.71 -2.40
C LEU A 47 7.69 1.36 -2.93
N SER A 48 8.49 2.37 -3.24
CA SER A 48 9.90 2.18 -3.58
C SER A 48 10.75 3.32 -3.02
N PRO A 49 11.98 3.06 -2.53
CA PRO A 49 12.84 4.13 -2.03
C PRO A 49 13.14 5.20 -3.09
N SER A 50 13.23 4.81 -4.36
CA SER A 50 13.53 5.70 -5.48
C SER A 50 12.97 5.18 -6.83
N GLU A 51 12.96 6.03 -7.86
CA GLU A 51 12.52 5.61 -9.20
C GLU A 51 13.46 4.53 -9.77
N GLY A 52 12.90 3.37 -10.13
CA GLY A 52 13.64 2.26 -10.74
C GLY A 52 14.20 1.24 -9.75
N GLU A 53 14.02 1.44 -8.45
CA GLU A 53 14.31 0.44 -7.41
C GLU A 53 13.17 -0.57 -7.24
N THR A 54 13.49 -1.70 -6.60
CA THR A 54 12.52 -2.75 -6.29
C THR A 54 11.39 -2.20 -5.43
N GLU A 55 10.18 -2.63 -5.77
CA GLU A 55 8.96 -2.15 -5.12
C GLU A 55 8.51 -3.14 -4.05
N GLU A 56 8.06 -2.59 -2.95
CA GLU A 56 7.30 -3.28 -1.92
C GLU A 56 5.82 -3.18 -2.30
N HIS A 57 5.17 -4.32 -2.50
CA HIS A 57 3.73 -4.44 -2.64
C HIS A 57 3.10 -4.42 -1.26
N ILE A 58 2.15 -3.50 -1.06
CA ILE A 58 1.45 -3.30 0.20
C ILE A 58 -0.02 -3.62 0.01
N ILE A 59 -0.56 -4.48 0.86
CA ILE A 59 -1.98 -4.79 0.94
C ILE A 59 -2.47 -4.49 2.35
N ILE A 60 -3.62 -3.83 2.48
CA ILE A 60 -4.27 -3.56 3.76
C ILE A 60 -5.62 -4.24 3.79
N THR A 61 -5.87 -5.02 4.83
CA THR A 61 -7.15 -5.71 5.06
C THR A 61 -7.79 -5.29 6.37
N ASN A 62 -9.12 -5.27 6.37
CA ASN A 62 -9.96 -5.15 7.55
C ASN A 62 -10.56 -6.53 7.84
N ASN A 63 -10.02 -7.21 8.84
CA ASN A 63 -10.40 -8.58 9.17
C ASN A 63 -11.65 -8.66 10.04
N ASP A 64 -12.12 -7.51 10.55
CA ASP A 64 -13.38 -7.41 11.28
C ASP A 64 -14.59 -7.24 10.35
N ALA A 65 -14.35 -7.03 9.05
CA ALA A 65 -15.42 -6.87 8.07
C ALA A 65 -16.23 -8.17 7.90
N PRO A 66 -17.57 -8.09 7.81
CA PRO A 66 -18.44 -9.24 7.63
C PRO A 66 -18.28 -9.91 6.26
N CYS A 67 -17.81 -9.19 5.24
CA CYS A 67 -17.42 -9.81 3.98
C CYS A 67 -16.09 -10.55 4.16
N LYS A 68 -16.02 -11.81 3.71
CA LYS A 68 -14.82 -12.61 3.90
C LYS A 68 -13.62 -11.97 3.20
N CYS A 69 -12.52 -11.82 3.92
CA CYS A 69 -11.22 -11.58 3.32
C CYS A 69 -10.89 -12.77 2.40
N PRO A 70 -10.48 -12.57 1.14
CA PRO A 70 -10.22 -13.67 0.21
C PRO A 70 -9.03 -14.56 0.62
N MET A 71 -8.24 -14.13 1.60
CA MET A 71 -7.04 -14.82 2.09
C MET A 71 -7.40 -15.86 3.17
N GLY A 72 -7.64 -17.10 2.75
CA GLY A 72 -8.09 -18.18 3.64
C GLY A 72 -7.12 -18.59 4.76
N SER A 73 -5.83 -18.25 4.63
CA SER A 73 -4.77 -18.48 5.63
C SER A 73 -4.95 -17.66 6.91
N GLU A 74 -5.77 -16.61 6.88
CA GLU A 74 -5.83 -15.58 7.94
C GLU A 74 -7.23 -15.43 8.54
N LYS A 75 -8.07 -16.45 8.39
CA LYS A 75 -9.44 -16.52 8.90
C LYS A 75 -9.62 -16.17 10.39
N ASP A 76 -8.54 -16.22 11.17
CA ASP A 76 -8.53 -15.99 12.62
C ASP A 76 -7.92 -14.61 12.98
N PHE A 77 -7.45 -13.83 12.00
CA PHE A 77 -6.98 -12.47 12.26
C PHE A 77 -8.17 -11.55 12.53
N THR A 78 -7.94 -10.54 13.39
CA THR A 78 -8.91 -9.51 13.75
C THR A 78 -8.26 -8.14 13.58
N GLY A 79 -9.07 -7.11 13.42
CA GLY A 79 -8.63 -5.74 13.18
C GLY A 79 -7.97 -5.54 11.82
N ILE A 80 -7.17 -4.48 11.74
CA ILE A 80 -6.42 -4.13 10.54
C ILE A 80 -5.14 -4.98 10.45
N THR A 81 -4.87 -5.49 9.25
CA THR A 81 -3.60 -6.13 8.93
C THR A 81 -3.01 -5.51 7.67
N ILE A 82 -1.73 -5.20 7.70
CA ILE A 82 -0.95 -4.66 6.59
C ILE A 82 0.11 -5.68 6.21
N TYR A 83 0.10 -6.11 4.96
CA TYR A 83 1.06 -7.03 4.38
C TYR A 83 2.02 -6.24 3.51
N ALA A 84 3.31 -6.53 3.63
CA ALA A 84 4.34 -5.94 2.80
C ALA A 84 5.27 -7.02 2.29
N ASN A 85 5.42 -7.11 0.97
CA ASN A 85 6.39 -8.02 0.38
C ASN A 85 6.83 -7.55 -1.01
N ARG A 86 7.95 -8.10 -1.51
CA ARG A 86 8.51 -7.73 -2.84
C ARG A 86 7.96 -8.58 -4.00
N SER A 87 7.16 -9.58 -3.70
CA SER A 87 6.36 -10.32 -4.67
C SER A 87 5.12 -9.49 -5.02
N SER A 88 4.68 -9.51 -6.27
CA SER A 88 3.51 -8.72 -6.70
C SER A 88 2.16 -9.35 -6.30
N TYR A 89 2.15 -10.17 -5.24
CA TYR A 89 0.99 -10.90 -4.75
C TYR A 89 1.16 -11.27 -3.28
N TYR A 90 0.03 -11.51 -2.60
CA TYR A 90 -0.02 -12.05 -1.25
C TYR A 90 0.70 -13.41 -1.16
N ASP A 91 1.65 -13.54 -0.25
CA ASP A 91 2.46 -14.74 -0.03
C ASP A 91 2.71 -14.92 1.48
N PRO A 92 1.94 -15.78 2.17
CA PRO A 92 2.00 -15.89 3.63
C PRO A 92 3.36 -16.32 4.18
N GLU A 93 4.23 -16.91 3.35
CA GLU A 93 5.59 -17.28 3.77
C GLU A 93 6.59 -16.13 3.66
N LYS A 94 6.28 -15.11 2.85
CA LYS A 94 7.15 -13.96 2.57
C LYS A 94 6.60 -12.63 3.09
N ASP A 95 5.32 -12.59 3.43
CA ASP A 95 4.65 -11.39 3.91
C ASP A 95 5.19 -10.95 5.26
N GLU A 96 5.71 -9.73 5.30
CA GLU A 96 5.89 -9.00 6.54
C GLU A 96 4.53 -8.47 6.99
N ILE A 97 4.16 -8.75 8.24
CA ILE A 97 2.84 -8.44 8.79
C ILE A 97 2.95 -7.33 9.83
N TYR A 98 2.15 -6.29 9.64
CA TYR A 98 2.03 -5.16 10.57
C TYR A 98 0.55 -4.99 10.98
N ARG A 99 0.31 -4.54 12.21
CA ARG A 99 -1.05 -4.43 12.79
C ARG A 99 -1.55 -2.99 12.87
N THR A 100 -0.68 -2.01 12.69
CA THR A 100 -1.04 -0.59 12.68
C THR A 100 -0.24 0.19 11.65
N VAL A 101 -0.77 1.34 11.23
CA VAL A 101 -0.05 2.27 10.34
C VAL A 101 1.24 2.77 11.01
N ASP A 102 1.21 3.09 12.30
CA ASP A 102 2.41 3.52 13.05
C ASP A 102 3.50 2.44 13.03
N GLU A 103 3.14 1.20 13.31
CA GLU A 103 4.07 0.06 13.28
C GLU A 103 4.69 -0.11 11.89
N PHE A 104 3.87 -0.07 10.83
CA PHE A 104 4.33 -0.16 9.45
C PHE A 104 5.31 0.97 9.10
N ILE A 105 4.95 2.23 9.37
CA ILE A 105 5.80 3.40 9.09
C ILE A 105 7.11 3.30 9.88
N ARG A 106 7.03 2.92 11.16
CA ARG A 106 8.19 2.86 12.06
C ARG A 106 9.18 1.77 11.70
N PHE A 107 8.71 0.60 11.26
CA PHE A 107 9.59 -0.54 11.02
C PHE A 107 9.91 -0.71 9.54
N LYS A 108 8.91 -0.73 8.65
CA LYS A 108 9.14 -0.93 7.22
C LYS A 108 9.80 0.29 6.57
N LEU A 109 9.31 1.49 6.90
CA LEU A 109 9.83 2.71 6.28
C LEU A 109 10.98 3.34 7.02
N ASN A 110 11.52 2.73 8.08
CA ASN A 110 12.73 3.25 8.73
C ASN A 110 13.92 3.30 7.75
N GLU A 111 13.97 2.34 6.82
CA GLU A 111 15.05 2.23 5.83
C GLU A 111 14.82 3.11 4.58
N PHE A 112 13.65 3.71 4.45
CA PHE A 112 13.32 4.56 3.31
C PHE A 112 13.89 5.98 3.49
N PRO A 113 14.18 6.70 2.39
CA PRO A 113 14.50 8.14 2.47
C PRO A 113 13.32 8.95 3.02
N GLU A 114 13.54 10.24 3.32
CA GLU A 114 12.46 11.16 3.74
C GLU A 114 11.32 11.19 2.71
N TRP A 115 11.70 11.22 1.43
CA TRP A 115 10.81 11.25 0.29
C TRP A 115 11.04 10.03 -0.60
N PHE A 116 9.97 9.29 -0.87
CA PHE A 116 10.01 8.02 -1.61
C PHE A 116 8.88 7.95 -2.63
N ILE A 117 8.88 6.90 -3.42
CA ILE A 117 7.93 6.69 -4.50
C ILE A 117 6.74 5.88 -4.00
N PHE A 118 5.55 6.39 -4.27
CA PHE A 118 4.27 5.69 -4.11
C PHE A 118 3.67 5.45 -5.48
N ARG A 119 3.05 4.28 -5.68
CA ARG A 119 2.25 3.98 -6.85
C ARG A 119 1.00 3.21 -6.46
N GLY A 120 -0.17 3.69 -6.88
CA GLY A 120 -1.44 3.05 -6.56
C GLY A 120 -2.58 3.64 -7.37
N GLU A 121 -3.71 2.94 -7.42
CA GLU A 121 -4.93 3.43 -8.07
C GLU A 121 -5.65 4.44 -7.19
N THR A 122 -5.16 5.67 -7.10
CA THR A 122 -5.82 6.67 -6.23
C THR A 122 -5.88 8.03 -6.90
N SER A 123 -7.10 8.50 -7.17
CA SER A 123 -7.37 9.91 -7.49
C SER A 123 -7.19 10.84 -6.28
N ASP A 124 -7.21 10.29 -5.06
CA ASP A 124 -7.20 11.07 -3.81
C ASP A 124 -5.82 11.53 -3.36
N LEU A 125 -4.75 11.04 -3.98
CA LEU A 125 -3.39 11.56 -3.77
C LEU A 125 -3.08 12.82 -4.59
N ASP A 126 -3.95 13.21 -5.52
CA ASP A 126 -3.79 14.44 -6.30
C ASP A 126 -3.76 15.68 -5.39
N LYS A 127 -4.42 15.63 -4.22
CA LYS A 127 -4.38 16.70 -3.20
C LYS A 127 -3.02 16.86 -2.52
N TYR A 128 -2.18 15.83 -2.56
CA TYR A 128 -0.83 15.82 -1.98
C TYR A 128 0.28 16.03 -3.02
N MET A 129 -0.08 16.23 -4.30
CA MET A 129 0.91 16.53 -5.34
C MET A 129 1.53 17.92 -5.13
N ILE A 130 2.84 17.94 -4.88
CA ILE A 130 3.65 19.10 -5.21
C ILE A 130 3.75 19.12 -6.74
N LYS A 131 2.96 19.97 -7.41
CA LYS A 131 3.13 20.24 -8.84
C LYS A 131 4.58 20.69 -9.06
N LYS A 132 5.35 19.93 -9.85
CA LYS A 132 6.62 20.39 -10.39
C LYS A 132 6.41 21.62 -11.29
#